data_AF-A0A931ZWG6-F1
#
_entry.id   AF-A0A931ZWG6-F1
#
_cell.length_a   1.000
_cell.length_b   1.000
_cell.length_c   1.000
_cell.angle_alpha   90.00
_cell.angle_beta   90.00
_cell.angle_gamma   90.00
#
_symmetry.space_group_name_H-M   'P 1'
#
loop_
_entity.id
_entity.type
_entity.pdbx_description
1 polymer ?
#
loop_
_entity_poly.entity_id
_entity_poly.type
_entity_poly.pdbx_seq_one_letter_code
_entity_poly.pdbx_strand_id
1 'polypeptide(L)'
;MSGPEVLIPITFFVSAAAAIIFRGPIGKAIAEAIRRAPPWTDRPPQPDLDVERMSGELEELRHRLAELEERQDFAERLLAQQRDRAVLGRGGTEAR
;
A
#
# COMPACT_ATOMS: atom_id res chain seq x y z
N MET A 1 -4.82 31.76 -53.18
CA MET A 1 -4.75 32.27 -51.80
C MET A 1 -4.29 31.10 -50.94
N SER A 2 -3.14 31.25 -50.30
CA SER A 2 -2.28 30.14 -49.88
C SER A 2 -2.79 29.46 -48.61
N GLY A 3 -3.19 28.19 -48.73
CA GLY A 3 -3.48 27.32 -47.58
C GLY A 3 -2.39 27.20 -46.48
N PRO A 4 -1.08 27.38 -46.73
CA PRO A 4 -0.07 27.31 -45.67
C PRO A 4 -0.10 28.46 -44.66
N GLU A 5 -0.63 29.63 -45.02
CA GLU A 5 -0.61 30.83 -44.16
C GLU A 5 -1.46 30.66 -42.90
N VAL A 6 -2.54 29.85 -42.99
CA VAL A 6 -3.42 29.53 -41.86
C VAL A 6 -2.98 28.26 -41.13
N LEU A 7 -2.27 27.36 -41.82
CA LEU A 7 -1.77 26.11 -41.23
C LEU A 7 -0.68 26.34 -40.18
N ILE A 8 0.20 27.33 -40.41
CA ILE A 8 1.29 27.68 -39.50
C ILE A 8 0.77 28.13 -38.12
N PRO A 9 -0.15 29.12 -37.99
CA PRO A 9 -0.66 29.53 -36.69
C PRO A 9 -1.49 28.43 -36.02
N ILE A 10 -2.24 27.62 -36.78
CA ILE A 10 -3.03 26.51 -36.22
C ILE A 10 -2.11 25.45 -35.62
N THR A 11 -1.10 24.99 -36.35
CA THR A 11 -0.17 23.97 -35.87
C THR A 11 0.64 24.46 -34.67
N PHE A 12 1.04 25.74 -34.67
CA PHE A 12 1.70 26.36 -33.54
C PHE A 12 0.80 26.39 -32.29
N PHE A 13 -0.45 26.81 -32.44
CA PHE A 13 -1.40 26.91 -31.32
C PHE A 13 -1.75 25.53 -30.74
N VAL A 14 -1.97 24.53 -31.60
CA VAL A 14 -2.19 23.15 -31.19
C VAL A 14 -0.97 22.58 -30.46
N SER A 15 0.23 22.83 -30.96
CA SER A 15 1.47 22.36 -30.33
C SER A 15 1.71 23.03 -28.96
N ALA A 16 1.45 24.33 -28.85
CA ALA A 16 1.57 25.07 -27.60
C ALA A 16 0.53 24.61 -26.57
N ALA A 17 -0.73 24.41 -26.98
CA ALA A 17 -1.78 23.88 -26.12
C ALA A 17 -1.44 22.46 -25.64
N ALA A 18 -0.96 21.60 -26.54
CA ALA A 18 -0.49 20.26 -26.17
C ALA A 18 0.65 20.34 -25.14
N ALA A 19 1.65 21.20 -25.35
CA ALA A 19 2.77 21.35 -24.42
C ALA A 19 2.33 21.82 -23.02
N ILE A 20 1.33 22.70 -22.92
CA ILE A 20 0.76 23.15 -21.65
C ILE A 20 -0.01 22.02 -20.96
N ILE A 21 -0.83 21.26 -21.70
CA ILE A 21 -1.59 20.12 -21.18
C ILE A 21 -0.65 19.02 -20.68
N PHE A 22 0.42 18.74 -21.43
CA PHE A 22 1.46 17.78 -21.03
C PHE A 22 2.30 18.25 -19.84
N ARG A 23 2.43 19.56 -19.61
CA ARG A 23 3.05 20.10 -18.37
C ARG A 23 2.09 20.12 -17.17
N GLY A 24 0.79 19.94 -17.40
CA GLY A 24 -0.25 19.94 -16.38
C GLY A 24 -0.47 18.59 -15.67
N PRO A 25 -1.53 18.48 -14.85
CA PRO A 25 -1.88 17.26 -14.12
C PRO A 25 -2.19 16.07 -15.05
N ILE A 26 -2.71 16.33 -16.25
CA ILE A 26 -3.02 15.30 -17.25
C ILE A 26 -1.73 14.66 -17.78
N GLY A 27 -0.71 15.45 -18.12
CA GLY A 27 0.58 14.92 -18.56
C GLY A 27 1.28 14.10 -17.48
N LYS A 28 1.17 14.50 -16.20
CA LYS A 28 1.65 13.69 -15.07
C LYS A 28 0.91 12.37 -14.94
N ALA A 29 -0.42 12.37 -15.08
CA ALA A 29 -1.22 11.15 -15.02
C ALA A 29 -0.90 10.18 -16.17
N ILE A 30 -0.68 10.69 -17.39
CA ILE A 30 -0.25 9.89 -18.54
C ILE A 30 1.17 9.35 -18.33
N ALA A 31 2.10 10.16 -17.83
CA ALA A 31 3.45 9.71 -17.52
C ALA A 31 3.46 8.60 -16.45
N GLU A 32 2.59 8.72 -15.44
CA GLU A 32 2.43 7.72 -14.39
C GLU A 32 1.77 6.43 -14.92
N ALA A 33 0.78 6.56 -15.80
CA ALA A 33 0.15 5.42 -16.47
C ALA A 33 1.15 4.68 -17.39
N ILE A 34 2.01 5.41 -18.09
CA ILE A 34 3.08 4.82 -18.92
C ILE A 34 4.16 4.17 -18.05
N ARG A 35 4.51 4.77 -16.90
CA ARG A 35 5.43 4.13 -15.93
C ARG A 35 4.89 2.82 -15.37
N ARG A 36 3.58 2.74 -15.12
CA ARG A 36 2.91 1.52 -14.65
C ARG A 36 2.62 0.51 -15.74
N ALA A 37 2.60 0.91 -17.01
CA ALA A 37 2.51 -0.04 -18.10
C ALA A 37 3.82 -0.85 -18.13
N PRO A 38 3.77 -2.19 -17.97
CA PRO A 38 4.97 -3.00 -18.08
C PRO A 38 5.55 -2.75 -19.47
N PRO A 39 6.81 -2.29 -19.59
CA PRO A 39 7.38 -2.05 -20.88
C PRO A 39 7.46 -3.39 -21.64
N TRP A 40 7.11 -3.40 -22.93
CA TRP A 40 7.45 -4.49 -23.86
C TRP A 40 8.98 -4.52 -24.06
N THR A 41 9.70 -4.79 -22.99
CA THR A 41 11.15 -4.95 -22.96
C THR A 41 11.42 -6.13 -22.06
N ASP A 42 12.30 -7.05 -22.48
CA ASP A 42 12.88 -8.15 -21.67
C ASP A 42 13.69 -7.67 -20.45
N ARG A 43 13.50 -6.42 -20.02
CA ARG A 43 14.12 -5.88 -18.81
C ARG A 43 13.25 -6.28 -17.62
N PRO A 44 13.80 -7.00 -16.63
CA PRO A 44 13.05 -7.32 -15.42
C PRO A 44 12.52 -6.03 -14.79
N PRO A 45 11.29 -6.03 -14.28
CA PRO A 45 10.73 -4.87 -13.59
C PRO A 45 11.71 -4.47 -12.49
N GLN A 46 12.18 -3.21 -12.52
CA GLN A 46 12.98 -2.69 -11.43
C GLN A 46 12.09 -2.64 -10.18
N PRO A 47 12.55 -3.19 -9.05
CA PRO A 47 11.78 -3.12 -7.83
C PRO A 47 11.60 -1.64 -7.47
N ASP A 48 10.35 -1.19 -7.43
CA ASP A 48 10.00 0.14 -6.96
C ASP A 48 10.46 0.24 -5.50
N LEU A 49 11.45 1.10 -5.23
CA LEU A 49 12.02 1.29 -3.88
C LEU A 49 10.95 1.62 -2.84
N ASP A 50 9.84 2.22 -3.26
CA ASP A 50 8.70 2.52 -2.39
C ASP A 50 7.90 1.26 -2.03
N VAL A 51 7.76 0.31 -2.96
CA VAL A 51 7.12 -0.99 -2.70
C VAL A 51 7.97 -1.80 -1.73
N GLU A 52 9.29 -1.80 -1.92
CA GLU A 52 10.20 -2.51 -1.02
C GLU A 52 10.20 -1.90 0.38
N ARG A 53 10.21 -0.56 0.50
CA ARG A 53 10.05 0.14 1.78
C ARG A 53 8.73 -0.20 2.47
N MET A 54 7.60 -0.10 1.75
CA MET A 54 6.28 -0.45 2.29
C MET A 54 6.20 -1.92 2.72
N SER A 55 6.83 -2.82 1.96
CA SER A 55 6.87 -4.25 2.31
C SER A 55 7.66 -4.50 3.61
N GLY A 56 8.75 -3.77 3.82
CA GLY A 56 9.53 -3.84 5.06
C GLY A 56 8.74 -3.32 6.27
N GLU A 57 8.04 -2.21 6.13
CA GLU A 57 7.18 -1.65 7.18
C GLU A 57 6.04 -2.62 7.56
N LEU A 58 5.46 -3.31 6.57
CA LEU A 58 4.44 -4.33 6.80
C LEU A 58 5.01 -5.54 7.55
N GLU A 59 6.20 -6.01 7.17
CA GLU A 59 6.84 -7.15 7.83
C GLU A 59 7.17 -6.82 9.30
N GLU A 60 7.65 -5.61 9.57
CA GLU A 60 7.87 -5.11 10.93
C GLU A 60 6.57 -5.08 11.75
N LEU A 61 5.47 -4.61 11.14
CA LEU A 61 4.17 -4.59 11.80
C LEU A 61 3.65 -6.00 12.09
N ARG A 62 3.81 -6.93 11.13
CA ARG A 62 3.43 -8.34 11.30
C ARG A 62 4.21 -9.00 12.42
N HIS A 63 5.51 -8.70 12.54
CA HIS A 63 6.33 -9.19 13.64
C HIS A 63 5.82 -8.71 15.00
N ARG A 64 5.52 -7.41 15.12
CA ARG A 64 4.95 -6.84 16.36
C ARG A 64 3.58 -7.42 16.71
N LEU A 65 2.75 -7.69 15.70
CA LEU A 65 1.46 -8.35 15.90
C LEU A 65 1.63 -9.78 16.40
N ALA A 66 2.57 -10.55 15.86
CA ALA A 66 2.86 -11.90 16.33
C ALA A 66 3.29 -11.91 17.82
N GLU A 67 4.16 -10.98 18.24
CA GLU A 67 4.52 -10.85 19.67
C GLU A 67 3.32 -10.47 20.56
N LEU A 68 2.41 -9.64 20.06
CA LEU A 68 1.20 -9.27 20.80
C LEU A 68 0.23 -10.45 20.93
N GLU A 69 0.07 -11.25 19.87
CA GLU A 69 -0.73 -12.46 19.89
C GLU A 69 -0.20 -13.47 20.92
N GLU A 70 1.11 -13.68 21.00
CA GLU A 70 1.71 -14.56 22.02
C GLU A 70 1.44 -14.05 23.45
N ARG A 71 1.61 -12.75 23.70
CA ARG A 71 1.31 -12.15 25.01
C ARG A 71 -0.17 -12.26 25.37
N GLN A 72 -1.03 -12.14 24.38
CA GLN A 72 -2.47 -12.25 24.54
C GLN A 72 -2.88 -13.70 24.87
N ASP A 73 -2.38 -14.68 24.13
CA ASP A 73 -2.62 -16.11 24.41
C ASP A 73 -2.10 -16.48 25.82
N PHE A 74 -0.95 -15.94 26.21
CA PHE A 74 -0.43 -16.14 27.56
C PHE A 74 -1.36 -15.56 28.64
N ALA A 75 -1.89 -14.35 28.43
CA ALA A 75 -2.85 -13.74 29.34
C ALA A 75 -4.15 -14.55 29.44
N GLU A 76 -4.65 -15.08 28.32
CA GLU A 76 -5.83 -15.95 28.31
C GLU A 76 -5.61 -17.24 29.09
N ARG A 77 -4.45 -17.89 28.89
CA ARG A 77 -4.09 -19.10 29.65
C ARG A 77 -3.99 -18.82 31.14
N LEU A 78 -3.42 -17.69 31.54
CA LEU A 78 -3.33 -17.30 32.95
C LEU A 78 -4.72 -17.04 33.56
N LEU A 79 -5.60 -16.34 32.84
CA LEU A 79 -6.96 -16.06 33.29
C LEU A 79 -7.79 -17.34 33.42
N ALA A 80 -7.65 -18.28 32.47
CA ALA A 80 -8.27 -19.60 32.55
C ALA A 80 -7.81 -20.37 33.79
N GLN A 81 -6.50 -20.42 34.06
CA GLN A 81 -5.97 -21.08 35.27
C GLN A 81 -6.49 -20.46 36.57
N GLN A 82 -6.63 -19.12 36.65
CA GLN A 82 -7.20 -18.46 37.82
C GLN A 82 -8.67 -18.83 38.03
N ARG A 83 -9.45 -18.88 36.95
CA ARG A 83 -10.86 -19.27 36.99
C ARG A 83 -11.03 -20.71 37.47
N ASP A 84 -10.22 -21.65 36.97
CA ASP A 84 -10.26 -23.05 37.39
C ASP A 84 -9.92 -23.21 38.89
N ARG A 85 -8.91 -22.50 39.38
CA ARG A 85 -8.59 -22.46 40.83
C ARG A 85 -9.74 -21.91 41.67
N ALA A 86 -10.41 -20.86 41.20
CA ALA A 86 -11.56 -20.29 41.89
C ALA A 86 -12.75 -21.26 41.95
N VAL A 87 -12.99 -22.05 40.89
CA VAL A 87 -14.02 -23.11 40.88
C VAL A 87 -13.68 -24.23 41.85
N LEU A 88 -12.43 -24.72 41.83
CA LEU A 88 -11.97 -25.78 42.74
C LEU A 88 -12.04 -25.33 44.22
N GLY A 89 -11.70 -24.08 44.51
CA GLY A 89 -11.80 -23.52 45.87
C GLY A 89 -13.23 -23.42 46.41
N ARG A 90 -14.22 -23.22 45.52
CA ARG A 90 -15.65 -23.13 45.88
C ARG A 90 -16.29 -24.51 46.08
N GLY A 91 -15.92 -25.51 45.27
CA GLY A 91 -16.44 -26.87 45.40
C GLY A 91 -15.93 -27.62 46.65
N GLY A 92 -14.74 -27.27 47.15
CA GLY A 92 -14.16 -27.87 48.36
C GLY A 92 -14.79 -27.40 49.67
N THR A 93 -15.52 -26.28 49.67
CA THR A 93 -16.16 -25.72 50.88
C THR A 93 -17.57 -26.24 51.15
N GLU A 94 -18.24 -26.86 50.17
CA GLU A 94 -19.59 -27.44 50.37
C GLU A 94 -19.57 -28.93 50.74
N ALA A 95 -18.41 -29.58 50.70
CA ALA A 95 -18.26 -31.01 50.98
C ALA A 95 -17.75 -31.35 52.40
N ARG A 96 -17.87 -30.42 53.36
CA ARG A 96 -17.40 -30.59 54.75
C ARG A 96 -18.49 -30.29 55.75
#